data_AF-A0A2A5SCY4-F1
#
_entry.id   AF-A0A2A5SCY4-F1
#
_cell.length_a   1.000
_cell.length_b   1.000
_cell.length_c   1.000
_cell.angle_alpha   90.00
_cell.angle_beta   90.00
_cell.angle_gamma   90.00
#
_symmetry.space_group_name_H-M   'P 1'
#
loop_
_entity.id
_entity.type
_entity.pdbx_description
1 polymer ?
#
loop_
_entity_poly.entity_id
_entity_poly.type
_entity_poly.pdbx_seq_one_letter_code
_entity_poly.pdbx_strand_id
1 'polypeptide(L)'
;MVAKRFGRVVNIFNKTVDTQPKVQATAQKTSQGENFVLSSSEQNVLQRPITLQTLFKAEKPQLLMATMGSESYGSQQPIDLKFSFDAPTSQKVRLWESVDQGDFKQVQTYDLSDSSESGATKEASLPPINQTGKHTLRFKLTDSNDLESNSIDSIVTIDQRELKTQNSVIYQYNPWDKSSNILTVTDRDGNPVKDDQVIVNGEVDTKKVGVYPLTFTYDGMVMHNEVKVLETKSSLDVQDIVLTVGDSLDISKGFLSATDNAGNPLKFDKVSVLGADKVDTHKVGDYSLTYSLKPISPIEKVVQVHVKYGALTLSSLPSIDFNNIILNGSSQTSKPKIEDISLNLRDRRGLSDGWDLQASYLKGASLGGGMTLSLAPTSDQGKVAAVSLNGSAQNIDVLEKADVNKPDTNIILNPTIDVPAHVTPNSYTATIVWNLQEVPAS
;
A
#
# COMPACT_ATOMS: atom_id res chain seq x y z
N MET A 1 -45.33 92.92 53.73
CA MET A 1 -45.39 93.07 52.27
C MET A 1 -43.98 93.36 51.76
N VAL A 2 -43.49 92.54 50.83
CA VAL A 2 -42.26 92.68 50.00
C VAL A 2 -40.93 92.95 50.74
N ALA A 3 -40.02 91.97 50.70
CA ALA A 3 -38.60 92.13 51.03
C ALA A 3 -37.77 91.53 49.87
N LYS A 4 -37.00 92.32 49.10
CA LYS A 4 -35.63 92.87 49.38
C LYS A 4 -34.60 91.72 49.54
N ARG A 5 -33.48 91.64 48.82
CA ARG A 5 -32.25 92.49 48.82
C ARG A 5 -31.28 91.96 47.72
N PHE A 6 -30.62 92.76 46.86
CA PHE A 6 -29.41 93.65 46.91
C PHE A 6 -28.02 93.02 46.63
N GLY A 7 -27.22 93.77 45.85
CA GLY A 7 -25.74 93.76 45.70
C GLY A 7 -25.33 93.66 44.21
N ARG A 8 -24.93 94.68 43.44
CA ARG A 8 -23.92 95.78 43.50
C ARG A 8 -22.46 95.30 43.70
N VAL A 9 -21.65 95.41 42.64
CA VAL A 9 -20.49 96.34 42.54
C VAL A 9 -20.37 96.80 41.07
N VAL A 10 -20.09 98.09 40.89
CA VAL A 10 -19.94 98.84 39.64
C VAL A 10 -18.46 98.91 39.28
N ASN A 11 -18.12 98.71 38.00
CA ASN A 11 -17.11 99.53 37.33
C ASN A 11 -17.37 99.57 35.83
N ILE A 12 -17.36 100.79 35.29
CA ILE A 12 -17.84 101.19 33.98
C ILE A 12 -16.66 101.24 33.01
N PHE A 13 -16.71 100.48 31.91
CA PHE A 13 -16.21 100.91 30.61
C PHE A 13 -17.08 100.27 29.50
N ASN A 14 -17.72 101.13 28.71
CA ASN A 14 -18.62 100.81 27.61
C ASN A 14 -17.90 100.08 26.45
N LYS A 15 -18.45 98.99 25.92
CA LYS A 15 -19.12 98.95 24.60
C LYS A 15 -19.68 97.56 24.26
N THR A 16 -20.86 97.60 23.68
CA THR A 16 -21.79 96.53 23.32
C THR A 16 -21.28 95.60 22.22
N VAL A 17 -21.59 94.30 22.34
CA VAL A 17 -21.51 93.28 21.28
C VAL A 17 -22.69 93.46 20.32
N ASP A 18 -22.42 93.55 19.02
CA ASP A 18 -23.39 93.74 17.93
C ASP A 18 -23.64 92.39 17.22
N THR A 19 -24.90 92.00 17.06
CA THR A 19 -25.36 90.69 16.59
C THR A 19 -25.82 90.69 15.11
N GLN A 20 -25.09 91.32 14.20
CA GLN A 20 -25.32 91.22 12.75
C GLN A 20 -23.99 91.14 11.95
N PRO A 21 -23.87 90.29 10.91
CA PRO A 21 -22.62 90.16 10.13
C PRO A 21 -22.37 91.41 9.26
N LYS A 22 -21.17 92.02 9.38
CA LYS A 22 -20.77 93.28 8.72
C LYS A 22 -19.92 93.12 7.45
N VAL A 23 -19.97 91.97 6.79
CA VAL A 23 -19.27 91.72 5.52
C VAL A 23 -20.27 91.14 4.51
N GLN A 24 -20.36 91.76 3.33
CA GLN A 24 -21.11 91.21 2.20
C GLN A 24 -20.13 90.75 1.11
N ALA A 25 -20.35 89.54 0.60
CA ALA A 25 -19.64 88.97 -0.54
C ALA A 25 -20.58 88.97 -1.75
N THR A 26 -20.15 89.55 -2.88
CA THR A 26 -20.95 89.56 -4.12
C THR A 26 -20.15 88.90 -5.23
N ALA A 27 -20.75 87.88 -5.88
CA ALA A 27 -20.18 87.21 -7.04
C ALA A 27 -20.45 88.04 -8.30
N GLN A 28 -19.41 88.37 -9.07
CA GLN A 28 -19.52 88.96 -10.40
C GLN A 28 -18.90 88.02 -11.43
N LYS A 29 -19.71 87.63 -12.41
CA LYS A 29 -19.31 86.73 -13.49
C LYS A 29 -18.66 87.52 -14.62
N THR A 30 -17.43 87.16 -15.01
CA THR A 30 -16.71 87.78 -16.13
C THR A 30 -16.31 86.73 -17.17
N SER A 31 -15.83 87.16 -18.34
CA SER A 31 -15.45 86.29 -19.47
C SER A 31 -14.24 85.37 -19.20
N GLN A 32 -13.58 85.48 -18.04
CA GLN A 32 -12.47 84.61 -17.61
C GLN A 32 -12.70 83.89 -16.26
N GLY A 33 -13.92 83.94 -15.70
CA GLY A 33 -14.28 83.30 -14.43
C GLY A 33 -15.10 84.19 -13.48
N GLU A 34 -15.55 83.61 -12.36
CA GLU A 34 -16.30 84.33 -11.31
C GLU A 34 -15.34 85.02 -10.32
N ASN A 35 -15.48 86.33 -10.15
CA ASN A 35 -14.78 87.13 -9.15
C ASN A 35 -15.69 87.39 -7.95
N PHE A 36 -15.15 87.29 -6.74
CA PHE A 36 -15.86 87.65 -5.50
C PHE A 36 -15.29 88.94 -4.93
N VAL A 37 -16.16 89.94 -4.74
CA VAL A 37 -15.80 91.21 -4.11
C VAL A 37 -16.30 91.19 -2.67
N LEU A 38 -15.39 91.42 -1.72
CA LEU A 38 -15.70 91.58 -0.30
C LEU A 38 -15.73 93.07 0.03
N SER A 39 -16.86 93.57 0.54
CA SER A 39 -16.97 94.94 1.03
C SER A 39 -17.40 94.96 2.50
N SER A 40 -16.70 95.75 3.31
CA SER A 40 -17.09 96.09 4.69
C SER A 40 -17.49 97.56 4.75
N SER A 41 -18.44 97.91 5.61
CA SER A 41 -18.97 99.28 5.74
C SER A 41 -18.13 100.21 6.64
N GLU A 42 -16.94 99.80 7.09
CA GLU A 42 -16.03 100.69 7.82
C GLU A 42 -14.90 101.21 6.92
N GLN A 43 -14.66 102.53 7.03
CA GLN A 43 -13.94 103.35 6.06
C GLN A 43 -12.43 103.03 5.91
N ASN A 44 -11.97 103.22 4.66
CA ASN A 44 -10.58 103.44 4.23
C ASN A 44 -9.57 102.32 4.47
N VAL A 45 -9.54 101.36 3.53
CA VAL A 45 -8.27 100.74 3.10
C VAL A 45 -8.24 100.78 1.57
N LEU A 46 -7.16 101.34 1.02
CA LEU A 46 -6.80 101.31 -0.40
C LEU A 46 -7.01 99.90 -0.97
N GLN A 47 -7.96 99.81 -1.90
CA GLN A 47 -8.21 98.63 -2.72
C GLN A 47 -6.98 98.36 -3.60
N ARG A 48 -6.11 97.45 -3.17
CA ARG A 48 -5.40 96.64 -4.16
C ARG A 48 -6.39 95.57 -4.61
N PRO A 49 -6.74 95.47 -5.90
CA PRO A 49 -7.45 94.29 -6.38
C PRO A 49 -6.54 93.10 -6.10
N ILE A 50 -6.89 92.29 -5.11
CA ILE A 50 -6.32 90.96 -4.96
C ILE A 50 -7.07 90.15 -6.01
N THR A 51 -6.48 89.97 -7.19
CA THR A 51 -6.92 88.89 -8.07
C THR A 51 -6.73 87.61 -7.26
N LEU A 52 -7.80 86.86 -7.02
CA LEU A 52 -7.74 85.54 -6.39
C LEU A 52 -7.08 84.49 -7.31
N GLN A 53 -6.12 84.90 -8.14
CA GLN A 53 -5.37 84.05 -9.04
C GLN A 53 -4.04 83.56 -8.44
N THR A 54 -3.71 83.92 -7.18
CA THR A 54 -2.40 83.55 -6.57
C THR A 54 -2.45 82.89 -5.19
N LEU A 55 -3.55 82.26 -4.75
CA LEU A 55 -3.58 81.62 -3.42
C LEU A 55 -4.06 80.17 -3.34
N PHE A 56 -4.45 79.54 -4.44
CA PHE A 56 -4.61 78.09 -4.49
C PHE A 56 -3.97 77.57 -5.77
N LYS A 57 -2.65 77.38 -5.74
CA LYS A 57 -2.06 76.38 -6.64
C LYS A 57 -2.77 75.08 -6.24
N ALA A 58 -3.52 74.46 -7.13
CA ALA A 58 -4.18 73.20 -6.81
C ALA A 58 -3.09 72.23 -6.36
N GLU A 59 -3.04 71.95 -5.05
CA GLU A 59 -2.06 71.07 -4.47
C GLU A 59 -2.56 69.65 -4.72
N LYS A 60 -2.01 69.04 -5.76
CA LYS A 60 -2.26 67.64 -6.10
C LYS A 60 -1.94 66.73 -4.90
N PRO A 61 -2.67 65.63 -4.71
CA PRO A 61 -2.40 64.70 -3.61
C PRO A 61 -0.96 64.19 -3.69
N GLN A 62 -0.34 63.87 -2.56
CA GLN A 62 0.98 63.25 -2.48
C GLN A 62 0.86 61.86 -1.85
N LEU A 63 1.40 60.85 -2.51
CA LEU A 63 1.53 59.53 -1.93
C LEU A 63 2.85 59.48 -1.16
N LEU A 64 2.79 59.21 0.14
CA LEU A 64 3.94 59.25 1.04
C LEU A 64 4.56 57.85 1.23
N MET A 65 3.72 56.81 1.25
CA MET A 65 4.13 55.42 1.47
C MET A 65 3.13 54.46 0.83
N ALA A 66 3.61 53.33 0.32
CA ALA A 66 2.79 52.19 -0.08
C ALA A 66 3.56 50.89 0.28
N THR A 67 3.12 50.19 1.33
CA THR A 67 3.83 49.04 1.89
C THR A 67 2.90 47.84 1.96
N MET A 68 3.41 46.70 1.50
CA MET A 68 2.71 45.41 1.54
C MET A 68 2.75 44.83 2.95
N GLY A 69 1.74 44.04 3.33
CA GLY A 69 1.76 43.31 4.60
C GLY A 69 2.80 42.19 4.67
N SER A 70 3.23 41.66 3.53
CA SER A 70 4.21 40.58 3.39
C SER A 70 5.15 40.80 2.20
N GLU A 71 6.33 40.19 2.22
CA GLU A 71 7.25 40.15 1.08
C GLU A 71 6.82 39.11 0.01
N SER A 72 5.98 38.14 0.40
CA SER A 72 5.49 37.07 -0.47
C SER A 72 4.02 36.73 -0.23
N TYR A 73 3.29 36.41 -1.31
CA TYR A 73 1.87 36.02 -1.30
C TYR A 73 1.64 34.78 -2.17
N GLY A 74 0.59 34.01 -1.86
CA GLY A 74 0.09 32.97 -2.75
C GLY A 74 -0.65 33.54 -3.96
N SER A 75 -0.70 32.82 -5.07
CA SER A 75 -1.31 33.34 -6.33
C SER A 75 -2.80 33.63 -6.26
N GLN A 76 -3.51 33.04 -5.31
CA GLN A 76 -4.94 33.29 -5.04
C GLN A 76 -5.18 34.11 -3.77
N GLN A 77 -4.12 34.59 -3.13
CA GLN A 77 -4.20 35.37 -1.91
C GLN A 77 -4.40 36.85 -2.25
N PRO A 78 -5.47 37.51 -1.74
CA PRO A 78 -5.57 38.95 -1.82
C PRO A 78 -4.37 39.61 -1.14
N ILE A 79 -3.88 40.67 -1.75
CA ILE A 79 -2.65 41.31 -1.32
C ILE A 79 -3.03 42.51 -0.46
N ASP A 80 -2.63 42.53 0.80
CA ASP A 80 -2.89 43.64 1.71
C ASP A 80 -1.89 44.78 1.52
N LEU A 81 -2.42 45.98 1.39
CA LEU A 81 -1.68 47.21 1.16
C LEU A 81 -1.99 48.21 2.28
N LYS A 82 -0.94 48.73 2.91
CA LYS A 82 -1.02 49.90 3.78
C LYS A 82 -0.34 51.07 3.10
N PHE A 83 -1.05 52.18 2.94
CA PHE A 83 -0.52 53.36 2.26
C PHE A 83 -0.84 54.63 3.04
N SER A 84 -0.03 55.67 2.84
CA SER A 84 -0.27 56.97 3.44
C SER A 84 -0.13 58.11 2.43
N PHE A 85 -0.88 59.19 2.65
CA PHE A 85 -0.94 60.30 1.71
C PHE A 85 -1.26 61.65 2.37
N ASP A 86 -0.92 62.72 1.65
CA ASP A 86 -1.41 64.07 1.87
C ASP A 86 -2.42 64.45 0.78
N ALA A 87 -3.57 64.98 1.17
CA ALA A 87 -4.64 65.45 0.30
C ALA A 87 -5.19 66.80 0.82
N PRO A 88 -4.50 67.92 0.53
CA PRO A 88 -4.78 69.22 1.14
C PRO A 88 -6.08 69.88 0.66
N THR A 89 -6.60 69.53 -0.52
CA THR A 89 -7.77 70.22 -1.13
C THR A 89 -8.84 69.28 -1.67
N SER A 90 -8.85 67.99 -1.30
CA SER A 90 -9.73 66.99 -1.93
C SER A 90 -10.89 66.51 -1.05
N GLN A 91 -12.09 66.38 -1.63
CA GLN A 91 -13.23 65.69 -1.01
C GLN A 91 -13.14 64.16 -1.11
N LYS A 92 -12.45 63.65 -2.15
CA LYS A 92 -12.31 62.22 -2.44
C LYS A 92 -10.94 61.91 -3.03
N VAL A 93 -10.35 60.80 -2.64
CA VAL A 93 -9.09 60.30 -3.20
C VAL A 93 -9.33 58.89 -3.75
N ARG A 94 -8.91 58.65 -4.98
CA ARG A 94 -8.98 57.32 -5.61
C ARG A 94 -7.59 56.72 -5.67
N LEU A 95 -7.45 55.50 -5.15
CA LEU A 95 -6.24 54.69 -5.27
C LEU A 95 -6.26 53.91 -6.57
N TRP A 96 -5.16 53.97 -7.31
CA TRP A 96 -4.93 53.24 -8.54
C TRP A 96 -3.69 52.36 -8.39
N GLU A 97 -3.75 51.19 -8.99
CA GLU A 97 -2.65 50.21 -9.05
C GLU A 97 -2.41 49.79 -10.50
N SER A 98 -1.14 49.58 -10.84
CA SER A 98 -0.68 48.96 -12.08
C SER A 98 0.29 47.84 -11.72
N VAL A 99 0.14 46.69 -12.37
CA VAL A 99 1.03 45.53 -12.22
C VAL A 99 1.95 45.47 -13.44
N ASP A 100 3.26 45.39 -13.22
CA ASP A 100 4.30 45.22 -14.25
C ASP A 100 4.17 46.19 -15.44
N GLN A 101 3.91 47.46 -15.15
CA GLN A 101 3.73 48.53 -16.14
C GLN A 101 2.49 48.37 -17.04
N GLY A 102 1.53 47.55 -16.65
CA GLY A 102 0.21 47.48 -17.30
C GLY A 102 -0.65 48.72 -17.03
N ASP A 103 -1.90 48.67 -17.49
CA ASP A 103 -2.85 49.76 -17.27
C ASP A 103 -3.20 49.93 -15.79
N PHE A 104 -3.34 51.19 -15.35
CA PHE A 104 -3.81 51.50 -14.02
C PHE A 104 -5.28 51.11 -13.85
N LYS A 105 -5.58 50.35 -12.80
CA LYS A 105 -6.92 49.97 -12.38
C LYS A 105 -7.24 50.64 -11.06
N GLN A 106 -8.48 51.11 -10.91
CA GLN A 106 -8.93 51.70 -9.67
C GLN A 106 -9.11 50.60 -8.62
N VAL A 107 -8.45 50.76 -7.47
CA VAL A 107 -8.54 49.84 -6.33
C VAL A 107 -9.70 50.24 -5.43
N GLN A 108 -9.68 51.48 -4.92
CA GLN A 108 -10.64 51.95 -3.92
C GLN A 108 -10.78 53.47 -3.97
N THR A 109 -11.96 53.98 -3.61
CA THR A 109 -12.21 55.42 -3.40
C THR A 109 -12.39 55.69 -1.91
N TYR A 110 -11.77 56.76 -1.42
CA TYR A 110 -11.84 57.22 -0.05
C TYR A 110 -12.44 58.62 -0.01
N ASP A 111 -13.55 58.78 0.70
CA ASP A 111 -14.20 60.07 0.91
C ASP A 111 -13.60 60.72 2.17
N LEU A 112 -13.10 61.97 2.03
CA LEU A 112 -12.39 62.71 3.08
C LEU A 112 -13.29 63.72 3.84
N SER A 113 -14.62 63.63 3.64
CA SER A 113 -15.64 64.43 4.33
C SER A 113 -15.30 65.92 4.50
N ASP A 114 -14.94 66.59 3.39
CA ASP A 114 -14.59 68.02 3.32
C ASP A 114 -13.39 68.47 4.18
N SER A 115 -12.55 67.55 4.65
CA SER A 115 -11.36 67.86 5.45
C SER A 115 -10.06 67.59 4.68
N SER A 116 -9.10 68.49 4.81
CA SER A 116 -7.73 68.25 4.33
C SER A 116 -7.07 67.17 5.21
N GLU A 117 -6.69 66.05 4.62
CA GLU A 117 -5.95 65.00 5.33
C GLU A 117 -4.44 65.15 5.05
N SER A 118 -3.61 65.21 6.09
CA SER A 118 -2.15 65.14 5.97
C SER A 118 -1.61 63.96 6.77
N GLY A 119 -0.74 63.17 6.16
CA GLY A 119 -0.17 61.94 6.73
C GLY A 119 -1.20 60.85 6.99
N ALA A 120 -2.36 60.90 6.34
CA ALA A 120 -3.42 59.93 6.58
C ALA A 120 -3.00 58.55 6.10
N THR A 121 -3.25 57.54 6.93
CA THR A 121 -2.93 56.14 6.64
C THR A 121 -4.22 55.36 6.42
N LYS A 122 -4.30 54.62 5.31
CA LYS A 122 -5.43 53.75 4.98
C LYS A 122 -4.93 52.37 4.58
N GLU A 123 -5.85 51.42 4.59
CA GLU A 123 -5.63 50.04 4.15
C GLU A 123 -6.48 49.75 2.91
N ALA A 124 -5.94 48.91 2.03
CA ALA A 124 -6.59 48.40 0.83
C ALA A 124 -6.29 46.91 0.67
N SER A 125 -7.17 46.19 0.00
CA SER A 125 -6.97 44.81 -0.42
C SER A 125 -6.94 44.78 -1.94
N LEU A 126 -5.78 44.44 -2.50
CA LEU A 126 -5.58 44.31 -3.94
C LEU A 126 -6.00 42.90 -4.41
N PRO A 127 -6.47 42.76 -5.65
CA PRO A 127 -6.79 41.45 -6.21
C PRO A 127 -5.54 40.53 -6.24
N PRO A 128 -5.71 39.20 -6.15
CA PRO A 128 -4.60 38.26 -6.30
C PRO A 128 -3.91 38.38 -7.66
N ILE A 129 -2.60 38.11 -7.67
CA ILE A 129 -1.81 37.98 -8.90
C ILE A 129 -1.62 36.49 -9.18
N ASN A 130 -2.21 36.01 -10.27
CA ASN A 130 -2.25 34.58 -10.59
C ASN A 130 -0.92 34.05 -11.17
N GLN A 131 0.00 34.94 -11.54
CA GLN A 131 1.30 34.58 -12.08
C GLN A 131 2.35 34.58 -10.95
N THR A 132 3.27 33.62 -11.01
CA THR A 132 4.35 33.45 -10.03
C THR A 132 5.57 34.29 -10.40
N GLY A 133 6.38 34.59 -9.39
CA GLY A 133 7.59 35.39 -9.54
C GLY A 133 7.46 36.79 -8.92
N LYS A 134 8.41 37.66 -9.26
CA LYS A 134 8.46 39.03 -8.72
C LYS A 134 7.64 39.95 -9.62
N HIS A 135 6.71 40.67 -9.03
CA HIS A 135 5.87 41.66 -9.69
C HIS A 135 6.13 43.04 -9.10
N THR A 136 6.17 44.05 -9.98
CA THR A 136 6.26 45.46 -9.57
C THR A 136 4.87 46.07 -9.56
N LEU A 137 4.41 46.46 -8.38
CA LEU A 137 3.16 47.17 -8.18
C LEU A 137 3.44 48.67 -8.13
N ARG A 138 2.84 49.42 -9.05
CA ARG A 138 2.91 50.88 -9.09
C ARG A 138 1.61 51.48 -8.61
N PHE A 139 1.69 52.33 -7.60
CA PHE A 139 0.54 53.00 -7.00
C PHE A 139 0.53 54.49 -7.34
N LYS A 140 -0.66 55.04 -7.56
CA LYS A 140 -0.89 56.48 -7.62
C LYS A 140 -2.25 56.84 -7.05
N LEU A 141 -2.41 58.10 -6.70
CA LEU A 141 -3.67 58.68 -6.25
C LEU A 141 -4.17 59.71 -7.26
N THR A 142 -5.49 59.84 -7.37
CA THR A 142 -6.12 60.98 -8.04
C THR A 142 -7.11 61.64 -7.09
N ASP A 143 -7.19 62.98 -7.14
CA ASP A 143 -8.20 63.72 -6.41
C ASP A 143 -9.55 63.77 -7.16
N SER A 144 -10.49 64.59 -6.67
CA SER A 144 -11.82 64.77 -7.28
C SER A 144 -11.79 65.55 -8.61
N ASN A 145 -10.67 66.22 -8.92
CA ASN A 145 -10.44 66.95 -10.17
C ASN A 145 -9.52 66.17 -11.13
N ASP A 146 -9.27 64.88 -10.85
CA ASP A 146 -8.38 63.99 -11.58
C ASP A 146 -6.90 64.45 -11.62
N LEU A 147 -6.45 65.26 -10.65
CA LEU A 147 -5.04 65.59 -10.48
C LEU A 147 -4.28 64.41 -9.87
N GLU A 148 -3.19 64.00 -10.53
CA GLU A 148 -2.42 62.81 -10.14
C GLU A 148 -1.30 63.11 -9.12
N SER A 149 -1.12 62.21 -8.16
CA SER A 149 0.02 62.22 -7.24
C SER A 149 1.33 61.81 -7.91
N ASN A 150 2.42 61.81 -7.14
CA ASN A 150 3.59 60.98 -7.46
C ASN A 150 3.20 59.49 -7.43
N SER A 151 4.01 58.66 -8.09
CA SER A 151 3.88 57.20 -7.99
C SER A 151 4.88 56.61 -7.00
N ILE A 152 4.50 55.50 -6.37
CA ILE A 152 5.38 54.66 -5.57
C ILE A 152 5.33 53.24 -6.15
N ASP A 153 6.51 52.65 -6.32
CA ASP A 153 6.66 51.26 -6.76
C ASP A 153 6.98 50.38 -5.54
N SER A 154 6.30 49.25 -5.44
CA SER A 154 6.55 48.21 -4.43
C SER A 154 6.71 46.87 -5.13
N ILE A 155 7.62 46.03 -4.64
CA ILE A 155 7.87 44.70 -5.21
C ILE A 155 7.19 43.67 -4.33
N VAL A 156 6.44 42.77 -4.96
CA VAL A 156 5.84 41.60 -4.31
C VAL A 156 6.31 40.33 -5.00
N THR A 157 6.55 39.27 -4.23
CA THR A 157 6.82 37.93 -4.80
C THR A 157 5.55 37.09 -4.69
N ILE A 158 5.15 36.45 -5.79
CA ILE A 158 4.08 35.46 -5.80
C ILE A 158 4.71 34.08 -5.83
N ASP A 159 4.37 33.25 -4.84
CA ASP A 159 4.95 31.93 -4.62
C ASP A 159 3.85 30.88 -4.46
N GLN A 160 3.91 29.84 -5.29
CA GLN A 160 2.97 28.72 -5.27
C GLN A 160 3.59 27.40 -4.77
N ARG A 161 4.76 27.48 -4.11
CA ARG A 161 5.33 26.31 -3.43
C ARG A 161 4.37 25.79 -2.39
N GLU A 162 4.26 24.47 -2.34
CA GLU A 162 3.50 23.78 -1.32
C GLU A 162 4.23 22.49 -0.94
N LEU A 163 4.19 22.15 0.34
CA LEU A 163 4.53 20.83 0.85
C LEU A 163 3.44 20.43 1.83
N LYS A 164 2.59 19.47 1.44
CA LYS A 164 1.62 18.84 2.36
C LYS A 164 2.02 17.40 2.61
N THR A 165 1.97 17.04 3.87
CA THR A 165 2.31 15.70 4.32
C THR A 165 1.28 15.19 5.31
N GLN A 166 1.34 13.89 5.59
CA GLN A 166 0.46 13.21 6.53
C GLN A 166 1.23 12.20 7.39
N ASN A 167 0.64 11.82 8.53
CA ASN A 167 1.10 10.68 9.32
C ASN A 167 0.71 9.37 8.63
N SER A 168 1.43 8.28 8.95
CA SER A 168 1.10 6.96 8.43
C SER A 168 1.22 5.87 9.50
N VAL A 169 0.59 4.73 9.25
CA VAL A 169 0.60 3.56 10.13
C VAL A 169 0.98 2.34 9.32
N ILE A 170 1.93 1.57 9.82
CA ILE A 170 2.37 0.31 9.22
C ILE A 170 2.41 -0.79 10.28
N TYR A 171 2.39 -2.04 9.86
CA TYR A 171 2.67 -3.18 10.74
C TYR A 171 4.16 -3.51 10.71
N GLN A 172 4.68 -4.05 11.81
CA GLN A 172 6.08 -4.50 11.93
C GLN A 172 6.45 -5.42 10.76
N TYR A 173 7.68 -5.27 10.27
CA TYR A 173 8.25 -5.94 9.08
C TYR A 173 7.70 -5.48 7.72
N ASN A 174 6.59 -4.73 7.66
CA ASN A 174 6.21 -4.10 6.40
C ASN A 174 7.24 -3.01 6.04
N PRO A 175 7.62 -2.91 4.76
CA PRO A 175 8.46 -1.80 4.32
C PRO A 175 7.71 -0.48 4.45
N TRP A 176 8.47 0.59 4.71
CA TRP A 176 7.97 1.95 4.72
C TRP A 176 8.61 2.74 3.57
N ASP A 177 7.81 3.58 2.92
CA ASP A 177 8.25 4.47 1.86
C ASP A 177 7.76 5.90 2.18
N LYS A 178 8.65 6.90 2.06
CA LYS A 178 8.35 8.30 2.33
C LYS A 178 7.20 8.86 1.48
N SER A 179 7.00 8.34 0.27
CA SER A 179 5.89 8.74 -0.61
C SER A 179 4.53 8.49 0.02
N SER A 180 4.41 7.51 0.92
CA SER A 180 3.16 7.25 1.66
C SER A 180 2.74 8.41 2.58
N ASN A 181 3.68 9.29 2.93
CA ASN A 181 3.47 10.44 3.79
C ASN A 181 3.40 11.77 3.02
N ILE A 182 3.68 11.80 1.72
CA ILE A 182 3.64 13.02 0.89
C ILE A 182 2.28 13.07 0.20
N LEU A 183 1.53 14.16 0.40
CA LEU A 183 0.23 14.38 -0.24
C LEU A 183 0.38 15.25 -1.48
N THR A 184 1.08 16.38 -1.34
CA THR A 184 1.38 17.30 -2.44
C THR A 184 2.76 17.92 -2.22
N VAL A 185 3.48 18.13 -3.33
CA VAL A 185 4.67 18.98 -3.37
C VAL A 185 4.70 19.73 -4.70
N THR A 186 4.79 21.06 -4.63
CA THR A 186 4.84 21.95 -5.82
C THR A 186 5.98 22.94 -5.73
N ASP A 187 6.53 23.34 -6.88
CA ASP A 187 7.55 24.38 -7.00
C ASP A 187 6.98 25.80 -6.89
N ARG A 188 7.85 26.82 -7.03
CA ARG A 188 7.48 28.26 -6.96
C ARG A 188 6.43 28.67 -7.97
N ASP A 189 6.32 27.92 -9.06
CA ASP A 189 5.40 28.15 -10.16
C ASP A 189 4.11 27.34 -10.01
N GLY A 190 4.01 26.50 -8.98
CA GLY A 190 2.87 25.62 -8.71
C GLY A 190 2.91 24.31 -9.48
N ASN A 191 4.02 23.98 -10.16
CA ASN A 191 4.14 22.72 -10.88
C ASN A 191 4.41 21.57 -9.91
N PRO A 192 3.83 20.37 -10.13
CA PRO A 192 4.13 19.20 -9.32
C PRO A 192 5.60 18.81 -9.37
N VAL A 193 6.13 18.44 -8.21
CA VAL A 193 7.51 18.02 -8.04
C VAL A 193 7.54 16.54 -7.69
N LYS A 194 8.63 15.85 -8.04
CA LYS A 194 8.83 14.45 -7.66
C LYS A 194 9.16 14.35 -6.17
N ASP A 195 8.60 13.35 -5.50
CA ASP A 195 8.84 13.06 -4.07
C ASP A 195 10.32 12.84 -3.71
N ASP A 196 11.18 12.51 -4.68
CA ASP A 196 12.62 12.35 -4.47
C ASP A 196 13.31 13.66 -4.04
N GLN A 197 12.77 14.82 -4.43
CA GLN A 197 13.26 16.14 -4.05
C GLN A 197 12.90 16.55 -2.62
N VAL A 198 11.95 15.84 -1.99
CA VAL A 198 11.63 16.05 -0.57
C VAL A 198 12.66 15.33 0.28
N ILE A 199 13.40 16.09 1.08
CA ILE A 199 14.39 15.57 2.02
C ILE A 199 13.67 15.15 3.30
N VAL A 200 13.91 13.92 3.74
CA VAL A 200 13.32 13.37 4.97
C VAL A 200 14.43 13.12 5.98
N ASN A 201 14.31 13.75 7.15
CA ASN A 201 15.19 13.53 8.28
C ASN A 201 14.49 12.66 9.33
N GLY A 202 15.18 11.61 9.78
CA GLY A 202 14.68 10.58 10.69
C GLY A 202 14.72 9.20 10.03
N GLU A 203 14.63 8.15 10.84
CA GLU A 203 14.65 6.75 10.40
C GLU A 203 13.45 6.00 10.99
N VAL A 204 12.87 5.09 10.20
CA VAL A 204 11.78 4.22 10.64
C VAL A 204 12.30 2.78 10.76
N ASP A 205 12.51 2.31 11.99
CA ASP A 205 12.87 0.92 12.25
C ASP A 205 11.59 0.07 12.20
N THR A 206 11.28 -0.48 11.02
CA THR A 206 10.08 -1.30 10.81
C THR A 206 10.08 -2.61 11.60
N LYS A 207 11.22 -2.99 12.22
CA LYS A 207 11.32 -4.18 13.08
C LYS A 207 10.99 -3.88 14.54
N LYS A 208 10.77 -2.62 14.93
CA LYS A 208 10.42 -2.24 16.29
C LYS A 208 9.11 -1.47 16.33
N VAL A 209 8.19 -1.94 17.16
CA VAL A 209 6.92 -1.26 17.44
C VAL A 209 7.22 0.09 18.09
N GLY A 210 6.56 1.14 17.62
CA GLY A 210 6.82 2.50 18.11
C GLY A 210 6.23 3.58 17.21
N VAL A 211 6.42 4.83 17.61
CA VAL A 211 6.09 6.02 16.83
C VAL A 211 7.41 6.70 16.46
N TYR A 212 7.62 6.93 15.17
CA TYR A 212 8.85 7.47 14.61
C TYR A 212 8.58 8.87 14.06
N PRO A 213 9.09 9.93 14.70
CA PRO A 213 8.93 11.29 14.19
C PRO A 213 9.86 11.51 13.00
N LEU A 214 9.36 12.19 11.98
CA LEU A 214 10.05 12.52 10.75
C LEU A 214 9.89 14.00 10.43
N THR A 215 10.92 14.60 9.85
CA THR A 215 10.88 15.98 9.35
C THR A 215 11.08 15.99 7.85
N PHE A 216 10.06 16.45 7.13
CA PHE A 216 10.05 16.59 5.67
C PHE A 216 10.39 18.02 5.31
N THR A 217 11.32 18.19 4.37
CA THR A 217 11.76 19.51 3.95
C THR A 217 11.83 19.63 2.43
N TYR A 218 11.37 20.76 1.92
CA TYR A 218 11.41 21.09 0.50
C TYR A 218 11.56 22.60 0.32
N ASP A 219 12.66 23.04 -0.28
CA ASP A 219 12.95 24.45 -0.63
C ASP A 219 12.66 25.46 0.51
N GLY A 220 13.05 25.09 1.73
CA GLY A 220 12.88 25.88 2.96
C GLY A 220 11.57 25.62 3.73
N MET A 221 10.60 24.91 3.14
CA MET A 221 9.41 24.45 3.85
C MET A 221 9.75 23.28 4.77
N VAL A 222 9.15 23.24 5.96
CA VAL A 222 9.39 22.21 6.98
C VAL A 222 8.05 21.68 7.48
N MET A 223 7.86 20.37 7.40
CA MET A 223 6.68 19.67 7.90
C MET A 223 7.10 18.52 8.83
N HIS A 224 6.36 18.32 9.92
CA HIS A 224 6.59 17.24 10.87
C HIS A 224 5.49 16.18 10.73
N ASN A 225 5.89 14.92 10.57
CA ASN A 225 4.97 13.79 10.56
C ASN A 225 5.48 12.69 11.49
N GLU A 226 4.61 11.70 11.69
CA GLU A 226 4.93 10.50 12.44
C GLU A 226 4.54 9.25 11.65
N VAL A 227 5.37 8.21 11.78
CA VAL A 227 5.05 6.86 11.33
C VAL A 227 4.86 5.98 12.54
N LYS A 228 3.67 5.39 12.68
CA LYS A 228 3.37 4.43 13.75
C LYS A 228 3.56 3.00 13.25
N VAL A 229 4.52 2.28 13.83
CA VAL A 229 4.73 0.85 13.61
C VAL A 229 3.96 0.08 14.66
N LEU A 230 2.94 -0.67 14.23
CA LEU A 230 2.14 -1.57 15.06
C LEU A 230 2.78 -2.96 15.14
N GLU A 231 2.47 -3.71 16.19
CA GLU A 231 2.90 -5.10 16.32
C GLU A 231 2.38 -5.98 15.18
N THR A 232 3.21 -6.89 14.67
CA THR A 232 2.79 -7.83 13.64
C THR A 232 1.69 -8.76 14.17
N LYS A 233 0.69 -9.01 13.33
CA LYS A 233 -0.33 -10.05 13.54
C LYS A 233 -0.05 -11.30 12.71
N SER A 234 1.18 -11.44 12.19
CA SER A 234 1.57 -12.61 11.43
C SER A 234 1.60 -13.84 12.32
N SER A 235 1.15 -14.95 11.76
CA SER A 235 1.12 -16.24 12.43
C SER A 235 1.35 -17.32 11.39
N LEU A 236 1.96 -18.42 11.81
CA LEU A 236 2.15 -19.62 11.00
C LEU A 236 1.74 -20.81 11.86
N ASP A 237 0.82 -21.62 11.37
CA ASP A 237 0.39 -22.84 12.03
C ASP A 237 0.62 -24.06 11.13
N VAL A 238 1.30 -25.04 11.70
CA VAL A 238 1.84 -26.20 11.00
C VAL A 238 1.80 -27.41 11.91
N GLN A 239 1.81 -28.60 11.30
CA GLN A 239 1.74 -29.87 12.01
C GLN A 239 2.72 -30.88 11.40
N ASP A 240 3.03 -31.89 12.20
CA ASP A 240 3.83 -33.03 11.77
C ASP A 240 3.06 -33.87 10.73
N ILE A 241 3.81 -34.55 9.86
CA ILE A 241 3.30 -35.42 8.82
C ILE A 241 3.65 -36.86 9.19
N VAL A 242 2.70 -37.79 9.04
CA VAL A 242 2.95 -39.22 9.22
C VAL A 242 2.80 -39.92 7.88
N LEU A 243 3.83 -40.66 7.48
CA LEU A 243 3.87 -41.46 6.27
C LEU A 243 4.15 -42.92 6.62
N THR A 244 3.71 -43.83 5.75
CA THR A 244 4.24 -45.19 5.71
C THR A 244 5.35 -45.23 4.66
N VAL A 245 6.32 -46.14 4.81
CA VAL A 245 7.39 -46.33 3.84
C VAL A 245 6.87 -46.39 2.40
N GLY A 246 7.51 -45.65 1.51
CA GLY A 246 7.21 -45.51 0.09
C GLY A 246 5.93 -44.70 -0.22
N ASP A 247 5.25 -44.11 0.77
CA ASP A 247 4.25 -43.08 0.50
C ASP A 247 4.93 -41.84 -0.09
N SER A 248 4.22 -41.11 -0.95
CA SER A 248 4.69 -39.83 -1.46
C SER A 248 4.53 -38.74 -0.38
N LEU A 249 5.57 -37.92 -0.20
CA LEU A 249 5.51 -36.75 0.68
C LEU A 249 4.68 -35.63 0.02
N ASP A 250 3.63 -35.19 0.72
CA ASP A 250 2.87 -33.98 0.39
C ASP A 250 3.05 -32.95 1.49
N ILE A 251 3.94 -31.98 1.25
CA ILE A 251 4.28 -30.91 2.21
C ILE A 251 3.11 -29.98 2.52
N SER A 252 2.07 -29.94 1.68
CA SER A 252 0.90 -29.10 1.97
C SER A 252 0.10 -29.61 3.18
N LYS A 253 0.19 -30.91 3.48
CA LYS A 253 -0.48 -31.51 4.65
C LYS A 253 0.08 -31.06 5.99
N GLY A 254 1.33 -30.57 6.00
CA GLY A 254 1.95 -29.98 7.18
C GLY A 254 1.50 -28.54 7.44
N PHE A 255 0.80 -27.89 6.51
CA PHE A 255 0.32 -26.52 6.65
C PHE A 255 -1.14 -26.47 7.09
N LEU A 256 -1.43 -25.71 8.15
CA LEU A 256 -2.80 -25.50 8.65
C LEU A 256 -3.31 -24.10 8.28
N SER A 257 -2.57 -23.06 8.67
CA SER A 257 -2.94 -21.68 8.39
C SER A 257 -1.75 -20.72 8.51
N ALA A 258 -1.88 -19.53 7.93
CA ALA A 258 -0.97 -18.42 8.18
C ALA A 258 -1.70 -17.09 8.02
N THR A 259 -1.13 -16.04 8.63
CA THR A 259 -1.58 -14.65 8.44
C THR A 259 -0.40 -13.74 8.12
N ASP A 260 -0.67 -12.67 7.37
CA ASP A 260 0.30 -11.59 7.13
C ASP A 260 0.47 -10.67 8.35
N ASN A 261 1.32 -9.65 8.24
CA ASN A 261 1.57 -8.71 9.34
C ASN A 261 0.33 -7.92 9.78
N ALA A 262 -0.69 -7.79 8.93
CA ALA A 262 -1.95 -7.12 9.24
C ALA A 262 -3.02 -8.08 9.79
N GLY A 263 -2.77 -9.40 9.76
CA GLY A 263 -3.68 -10.44 10.20
C GLY A 263 -4.58 -11.02 9.10
N ASN A 264 -4.32 -10.69 7.84
CA ASN A 264 -5.08 -11.27 6.72
C ASN A 264 -4.60 -12.71 6.46
N PRO A 265 -5.51 -13.65 6.14
CA PRO A 265 -5.14 -15.04 5.89
C PRO A 265 -4.26 -15.18 4.65
N LEU A 266 -3.23 -16.02 4.75
CA LEU A 266 -2.32 -16.38 3.68
C LEU A 266 -2.59 -17.83 3.22
N LYS A 267 -2.43 -18.05 1.91
CA LYS A 267 -2.46 -19.37 1.30
C LYS A 267 -1.07 -20.01 1.39
N PHE A 268 -1.03 -21.34 1.20
CA PHE A 268 0.21 -22.12 1.26
C PHE A 268 1.27 -21.67 0.23
N ASP A 269 0.87 -21.11 -0.91
CA ASP A 269 1.79 -20.58 -1.94
C ASP A 269 2.63 -19.38 -1.47
N LYS A 270 2.31 -18.79 -0.30
CA LYS A 270 3.10 -17.74 0.36
C LYS A 270 4.05 -18.29 1.44
N VAL A 271 4.07 -19.60 1.66
CA VAL A 271 4.92 -20.26 2.64
C VAL A 271 6.06 -20.97 1.94
N SER A 272 7.28 -20.74 2.40
CA SER A 272 8.46 -21.47 1.92
C SER A 272 8.71 -22.68 2.81
N VAL A 273 9.08 -23.83 2.21
CA VAL A 273 9.40 -25.06 2.95
C VAL A 273 10.80 -25.51 2.57
N LEU A 274 11.66 -25.74 3.57
CA LEU A 274 13.01 -26.24 3.42
C LEU A 274 13.14 -27.65 4.02
N GLY A 275 14.04 -28.47 3.44
CA GLY A 275 14.35 -29.82 3.93
C GLY A 275 13.53 -30.94 3.29
N ALA A 276 12.55 -30.62 2.43
CA ALA A 276 11.71 -31.62 1.75
C ALA A 276 12.52 -32.58 0.86
N ASP A 277 13.60 -32.09 0.25
CA ASP A 277 14.56 -32.85 -0.56
C ASP A 277 15.36 -33.88 0.24
N LYS A 278 15.41 -33.74 1.57
CA LYS A 278 16.16 -34.62 2.47
C LYS A 278 15.29 -35.69 3.12
N VAL A 279 13.98 -35.66 2.90
CA VAL A 279 13.06 -36.66 3.44
C VAL A 279 13.14 -37.91 2.57
N ASP A 280 13.71 -38.98 3.11
CA ASP A 280 13.72 -40.28 2.47
C ASP A 280 12.46 -41.05 2.87
N THR A 281 11.47 -41.08 1.99
CA THR A 281 10.20 -41.78 2.25
C THR A 281 10.32 -43.29 2.21
N HIS A 282 11.45 -43.86 1.77
CA HIS A 282 11.68 -45.31 1.73
C HIS A 282 12.34 -45.84 3.00
N LYS A 283 12.73 -44.95 3.92
CA LYS A 283 13.43 -45.29 5.14
C LYS A 283 12.69 -44.76 6.36
N VAL A 284 12.41 -45.67 7.29
CA VAL A 284 11.81 -45.32 8.58
C VAL A 284 12.70 -44.34 9.34
N GLY A 285 12.08 -43.31 9.90
CA GLY A 285 12.76 -42.28 10.65
C GLY A 285 11.96 -40.99 10.75
N ASP A 286 12.53 -40.05 11.49
CA ASP A 286 12.00 -38.71 11.65
C ASP A 286 12.86 -37.73 10.84
N TYR A 287 12.21 -36.96 9.97
CA TYR A 287 12.86 -35.98 9.11
C TYR A 287 12.28 -34.59 9.38
N SER A 288 13.12 -33.57 9.43
CA SER A 288 12.66 -32.22 9.76
C SER A 288 12.37 -31.37 8.52
N LEU A 289 11.23 -30.68 8.53
CA LEU A 289 10.88 -29.62 7.58
C LEU A 289 10.85 -28.28 8.29
N THR A 290 11.30 -27.22 7.62
CA THR A 290 11.17 -25.84 8.14
C THR A 290 10.22 -25.05 7.25
N TYR A 291 9.08 -24.65 7.79
CA TYR A 291 8.11 -23.75 7.15
C TYR A 291 8.45 -22.31 7.54
N SER A 292 8.43 -21.39 6.58
CA SER A 292 8.86 -19.99 6.75
C SER A 292 7.91 -19.01 6.06
N LEU A 293 7.64 -17.89 6.73
CA LEU A 293 6.90 -16.75 6.17
C LEU A 293 7.81 -15.65 5.61
N LYS A 294 9.12 -15.87 5.49
CA LYS A 294 10.01 -14.89 4.88
C LYS A 294 9.61 -14.65 3.41
N PRO A 295 9.62 -13.40 2.92
CA PRO A 295 10.08 -12.18 3.58
C PRO A 295 9.00 -11.39 4.36
N ILE A 296 7.77 -11.92 4.48
CA ILE A 296 6.63 -11.23 5.13
C ILE A 296 6.94 -10.99 6.61
N SER A 297 7.36 -12.02 7.34
CA SER A 297 7.79 -11.92 8.73
C SER A 297 8.92 -12.92 9.03
N PRO A 298 9.65 -12.78 10.15
CA PRO A 298 10.74 -13.69 10.48
C PRO A 298 10.28 -15.03 11.07
N ILE A 299 8.97 -15.34 11.05
CA ILE A 299 8.43 -16.57 11.62
C ILE A 299 8.90 -17.79 10.81
N GLU A 300 9.49 -18.74 11.54
CA GLU A 300 9.85 -20.07 11.07
C GLU A 300 9.37 -21.11 12.07
N LYS A 301 8.84 -22.23 11.58
CA LYS A 301 8.44 -23.38 12.40
C LYS A 301 9.02 -24.65 11.83
N VAL A 302 9.57 -25.48 12.70
CA VAL A 302 10.07 -26.81 12.37
C VAL A 302 8.99 -27.83 12.71
N VAL A 303 8.71 -28.74 11.79
CA VAL A 303 7.85 -29.92 11.99
C VAL A 303 8.60 -31.18 11.62
N GLN A 304 8.11 -32.33 12.08
CA GLN A 304 8.64 -33.63 11.75
C GLN A 304 7.79 -34.34 10.70
N VAL A 305 8.46 -35.08 9.83
CA VAL A 305 7.87 -36.12 8.98
C VAL A 305 8.27 -37.46 9.58
N HIS A 306 7.29 -38.17 10.14
CA HIS A 306 7.46 -39.49 10.70
C HIS A 306 7.19 -40.53 9.62
N VAL A 307 8.23 -41.12 9.05
CA VAL A 307 8.12 -42.28 8.15
C VAL A 307 8.12 -43.53 9.01
N LYS A 308 7.00 -44.27 8.99
CA LYS A 308 6.76 -45.45 9.83
C LYS A 308 6.77 -46.74 9.02
N TYR A 309 7.04 -47.83 9.73
CA TYR A 309 6.89 -49.19 9.21
C TYR A 309 5.46 -49.41 8.67
N GLY A 310 5.38 -50.03 7.51
CA GLY A 310 4.18 -50.61 6.94
C GLY A 310 4.21 -52.14 6.94
N ALA A 311 3.34 -52.74 6.14
CA ALA A 311 3.22 -54.19 6.04
C ALA A 311 3.92 -54.73 4.79
N LEU A 312 4.31 -56.01 4.88
CA LEU A 312 4.59 -56.85 3.73
C LEU A 312 3.27 -57.50 3.27
N THR A 313 2.85 -57.23 2.04
CA THR A 313 1.52 -57.63 1.56
C THR A 313 1.58 -58.25 0.17
N LEU A 314 0.60 -59.12 -0.12
CA LEU A 314 0.44 -59.79 -1.41
C LEU A 314 -0.94 -59.44 -1.98
N SER A 315 -1.02 -59.14 -3.27
CA SER A 315 -2.29 -58.92 -3.97
C SER A 315 -3.15 -60.19 -3.96
N SER A 316 -4.47 -60.03 -3.91
CA SER A 316 -5.37 -61.15 -4.18
C SER A 316 -5.27 -61.61 -5.64
N LEU A 317 -5.40 -62.92 -5.86
CA LEU A 317 -5.43 -63.52 -7.18
C LEU A 317 -6.82 -64.11 -7.45
N PRO A 318 -7.46 -63.81 -8.59
CA PRO A 318 -8.72 -64.44 -8.96
C PRO A 318 -8.51 -65.93 -9.32
N SER A 319 -9.62 -66.67 -9.44
CA SER A 319 -9.58 -68.06 -9.91
C SER A 319 -8.95 -68.13 -11.31
N ILE A 320 -8.07 -69.11 -11.51
CA ILE A 320 -7.42 -69.36 -12.79
C ILE A 320 -8.19 -70.46 -13.52
N ASP A 321 -8.88 -70.08 -14.57
CA ASP A 321 -9.54 -71.03 -15.46
C ASP A 321 -8.58 -71.53 -16.55
N PHE A 322 -8.60 -72.84 -16.80
CA PHE A 322 -7.82 -73.47 -17.86
C PHE A 322 -8.68 -73.82 -19.08
N ASN A 323 -8.03 -73.95 -20.23
CA ASN A 323 -8.69 -74.39 -21.44
C ASN A 323 -9.19 -75.83 -21.29
N ASN A 324 -10.35 -76.10 -21.89
CA ASN A 324 -10.87 -77.46 -21.99
C ASN A 324 -9.94 -78.29 -22.89
N ILE A 325 -9.79 -79.57 -22.55
CA ILE A 325 -8.97 -80.53 -23.29
C ILE A 325 -9.83 -81.65 -23.87
N ILE A 326 -9.42 -82.18 -25.02
CA ILE A 326 -10.06 -83.35 -25.62
C ILE A 326 -9.17 -84.56 -25.35
N LEU A 327 -9.66 -85.49 -24.53
CA LEU A 327 -8.92 -86.70 -24.17
C LEU A 327 -8.81 -87.63 -25.39
N ASN A 328 -7.58 -87.88 -25.84
CA ASN A 328 -7.28 -88.73 -27.00
C ASN A 328 -6.39 -89.94 -26.63
N GLY A 329 -6.28 -90.26 -25.33
CA GLY A 329 -5.44 -91.36 -24.83
C GLY A 329 -3.94 -91.06 -24.79
N SER A 330 -3.52 -89.80 -24.99
CA SER A 330 -2.14 -89.33 -24.81
C SER A 330 -2.08 -88.27 -23.71
N SER A 331 -0.92 -88.12 -23.05
CA SER A 331 -0.71 -87.01 -22.12
C SER A 331 -0.73 -85.67 -22.86
N GLN A 332 -1.30 -84.64 -22.23
CA GLN A 332 -1.48 -83.32 -22.80
C GLN A 332 -1.15 -82.24 -21.76
N THR A 333 -0.98 -80.99 -22.20
CA THR A 333 -0.83 -79.83 -21.31
C THR A 333 -1.93 -78.83 -21.60
N SER A 334 -2.65 -78.40 -20.56
CA SER A 334 -3.62 -77.30 -20.65
C SER A 334 -2.99 -75.99 -20.20
N LYS A 335 -3.26 -74.93 -20.95
CA LYS A 335 -2.88 -73.56 -20.63
C LYS A 335 -4.08 -72.78 -20.05
N PRO A 336 -3.84 -71.72 -19.28
CA PRO A 336 -4.89 -70.86 -18.77
C PRO A 336 -5.66 -70.19 -19.91
N LYS A 337 -6.90 -69.77 -19.65
CA LYS A 337 -7.72 -69.00 -20.61
C LYS A 337 -7.26 -67.55 -20.76
N ILE A 338 -6.52 -67.03 -19.77
CA ILE A 338 -5.98 -65.67 -19.75
C ILE A 338 -4.45 -65.72 -19.61
N GLU A 339 -3.78 -64.72 -20.15
CA GLU A 339 -2.33 -64.55 -20.02
C GLU A 339 -1.98 -63.63 -18.83
N ASP A 340 -0.69 -63.48 -18.54
CA ASP A 340 -0.15 -62.53 -17.55
C ASP A 340 -0.76 -62.63 -16.14
N ILE A 341 -0.98 -63.87 -15.69
CA ILE A 341 -1.48 -64.13 -14.33
C ILE A 341 -0.38 -63.76 -13.32
N SER A 342 -0.54 -62.59 -12.69
CA SER A 342 0.48 -62.00 -11.81
C SER A 342 0.03 -61.83 -10.37
N LEU A 343 0.97 -61.97 -9.43
CA LEU A 343 0.88 -61.49 -8.06
C LEU A 343 1.75 -60.25 -7.90
N ASN A 344 1.21 -59.22 -7.25
CA ASN A 344 1.97 -58.04 -6.85
C ASN A 344 2.22 -58.12 -5.35
N LEU A 345 3.49 -58.10 -4.98
CA LEU A 345 3.93 -58.01 -3.60
C LEU A 345 4.34 -56.57 -3.32
N ARG A 346 3.95 -56.06 -2.16
CA ARG A 346 4.23 -54.71 -1.70
C ARG A 346 4.87 -54.77 -0.32
N ASP A 347 6.16 -54.49 -0.27
CA ASP A 347 7.00 -54.44 0.92
C ASP A 347 7.12 -52.99 1.40
N ARG A 348 6.35 -52.66 2.44
CA ARG A 348 6.34 -51.33 3.05
C ARG A 348 7.04 -51.34 4.39
N ARG A 349 7.88 -52.34 4.69
CA ARG A 349 8.58 -52.41 5.97
C ARG A 349 9.74 -51.42 6.04
N GLY A 350 10.38 -51.06 4.93
CA GLY A 350 11.57 -50.21 4.94
C GLY A 350 12.77 -50.87 5.62
N LEU A 351 12.78 -52.20 5.62
CA LEU A 351 13.86 -53.06 6.09
C LEU A 351 14.59 -53.67 4.89
N SER A 352 15.84 -54.07 5.09
CA SER A 352 16.58 -54.84 4.08
C SER A 352 16.33 -56.34 4.18
N ASP A 353 15.59 -56.79 5.19
CA ASP A 353 15.24 -58.20 5.36
C ASP A 353 14.45 -58.68 4.15
N GLY A 354 14.85 -59.84 3.66
CA GLY A 354 14.21 -60.51 2.54
C GLY A 354 12.79 -60.99 2.85
N TRP A 355 12.25 -61.71 1.88
CA TRP A 355 11.00 -62.43 2.01
C TRP A 355 10.99 -63.62 1.06
N ASP A 356 10.18 -64.61 1.36
CA ASP A 356 9.89 -65.73 0.46
C ASP A 356 8.38 -65.96 0.34
N LEU A 357 7.99 -66.14 -0.92
CA LEU A 357 6.63 -66.51 -1.30
C LEU A 357 6.62 -67.99 -1.64
N GLN A 358 5.81 -68.75 -0.89
CA GLN A 358 5.63 -70.18 -1.10
C GLN A 358 4.19 -70.49 -1.51
N ALA A 359 4.01 -71.57 -2.28
CA ALA A 359 2.69 -72.07 -2.65
C ALA A 359 2.50 -73.56 -2.33
N SER A 360 1.38 -73.79 -1.66
CA SER A 360 0.69 -75.03 -1.30
C SER A 360 -0.45 -75.47 -2.21
N TYR A 361 -0.75 -76.76 -2.37
CA TYR A 361 -2.18 -77.10 -2.28
C TYR A 361 -2.66 -76.93 -0.84
N LEU A 362 -3.96 -76.65 -0.68
CA LEU A 362 -4.61 -76.76 0.62
C LEU A 362 -4.32 -78.14 1.23
N LYS A 363 -4.06 -78.18 2.55
CA LYS A 363 -3.66 -79.41 3.24
C LYS A 363 -4.64 -80.56 2.97
N GLY A 364 -4.11 -81.66 2.42
CA GLY A 364 -4.90 -82.85 2.06
C GLY A 364 -5.63 -82.78 0.72
N ALA A 365 -5.52 -81.67 -0.02
CA ALA A 365 -6.08 -81.49 -1.35
C ALA A 365 -5.09 -81.88 -2.46
N SER A 366 -5.64 -82.13 -3.65
CA SER A 366 -4.91 -82.28 -4.91
C SER A 366 -5.81 -81.84 -6.06
N LEU A 367 -5.24 -81.60 -7.24
CA LEU A 367 -6.01 -81.30 -8.46
C LEU A 367 -6.85 -82.49 -8.95
N GLY A 368 -6.59 -83.72 -8.45
CA GLY A 368 -7.30 -84.93 -8.83
C GLY A 368 -6.92 -85.45 -10.22
N GLY A 369 -7.38 -86.66 -10.56
CA GLY A 369 -7.17 -87.24 -11.89
C GLY A 369 -5.71 -87.55 -12.26
N GLY A 370 -4.78 -87.53 -11.29
CA GLY A 370 -3.34 -87.63 -11.54
C GLY A 370 -2.74 -86.39 -12.22
N MET A 371 -3.50 -85.29 -12.31
CA MET A 371 -3.04 -84.05 -12.93
C MET A 371 -2.08 -83.28 -12.03
N THR A 372 -1.17 -82.55 -12.65
CA THR A 372 -0.18 -81.74 -11.94
C THR A 372 -0.26 -80.29 -12.41
N LEU A 373 -0.40 -79.36 -11.48
CA LEU A 373 -0.25 -77.93 -11.75
C LEU A 373 1.22 -77.55 -11.60
N SER A 374 1.81 -77.06 -12.69
CA SER A 374 3.17 -76.54 -12.72
C SER A 374 3.13 -75.01 -12.82
N LEU A 375 3.98 -74.34 -12.07
CA LEU A 375 4.20 -72.89 -12.13
C LEU A 375 5.61 -72.64 -12.66
N ALA A 376 5.74 -71.72 -13.62
CA ALA A 376 7.02 -71.29 -14.16
C ALA A 376 7.19 -69.77 -13.95
N PRO A 377 7.29 -69.32 -12.69
CA PRO A 377 7.22 -67.91 -12.36
C PRO A 377 8.37 -67.11 -12.96
N THR A 378 8.11 -65.84 -13.26
CA THR A 378 9.12 -64.80 -13.51
C THR A 378 8.91 -63.65 -12.54
N SER A 379 10.00 -63.11 -12.00
CA SER A 379 9.98 -61.99 -11.05
C SER A 379 10.90 -60.88 -11.52
N ASP A 380 10.54 -59.64 -11.25
CA ASP A 380 11.35 -58.46 -11.55
C ASP A 380 12.45 -58.20 -10.50
N GLN A 381 12.37 -58.84 -9.33
CA GLN A 381 13.36 -58.70 -8.27
C GLN A 381 13.87 -60.03 -7.70
N GLY A 382 12.96 -60.98 -7.49
CA GLY A 382 13.25 -62.20 -6.76
C GLY A 382 13.81 -63.33 -7.61
N LYS A 383 14.33 -64.35 -6.93
CA LYS A 383 14.86 -65.56 -7.52
C LYS A 383 13.78 -66.63 -7.56
N VAL A 384 13.37 -66.93 -8.79
CA VAL A 384 12.29 -67.86 -9.10
C VAL A 384 12.80 -69.23 -9.55
N ALA A 385 11.99 -70.27 -9.36
CA ALA A 385 12.21 -71.60 -9.91
C ALA A 385 10.89 -72.19 -10.42
N ALA A 386 10.97 -72.99 -11.49
CA ALA A 386 9.81 -73.76 -11.94
C ALA A 386 9.50 -74.87 -10.93
N VAL A 387 8.24 -74.99 -10.54
CA VAL A 387 7.80 -75.96 -9.53
C VAL A 387 6.53 -76.68 -9.97
N SER A 388 6.41 -77.93 -9.56
CA SER A 388 5.15 -78.68 -9.64
C SER A 388 4.50 -78.72 -8.26
N LEU A 389 3.31 -78.11 -8.15
CA LEU A 389 2.61 -77.98 -6.89
C LEU A 389 2.17 -79.35 -6.37
N ASN A 390 2.32 -79.52 -5.06
CA ASN A 390 1.98 -80.72 -4.32
C ASN A 390 1.49 -80.34 -2.91
N GLY A 391 1.36 -81.33 -2.02
CA GLY A 391 0.89 -81.12 -0.65
C GLY A 391 1.88 -80.43 0.30
N SER A 392 3.10 -80.12 -0.16
CA SER A 392 4.16 -79.44 0.60
C SER A 392 4.47 -78.07 0.00
N ALA A 393 4.88 -77.14 0.85
CA ALA A 393 5.25 -75.79 0.44
C ALA A 393 6.41 -75.79 -0.56
N GLN A 394 6.22 -75.10 -1.68
CA GLN A 394 7.23 -74.90 -2.73
C GLN A 394 7.56 -73.42 -2.83
N ASN A 395 8.84 -73.07 -2.89
CA ASN A 395 9.26 -71.69 -3.10
C ASN A 395 8.88 -71.25 -4.52
N ILE A 396 8.12 -70.17 -4.62
CA ILE A 396 7.70 -69.56 -5.88
C ILE A 396 8.63 -68.41 -6.23
N ASP A 397 8.88 -67.56 -5.24
CA ASP A 397 9.81 -66.45 -5.37
C ASP A 397 10.51 -66.20 -4.04
N VAL A 398 11.80 -65.89 -4.10
CA VAL A 398 12.64 -65.65 -2.93
C VAL A 398 13.48 -64.41 -3.19
N LEU A 399 13.34 -63.42 -2.31
CA LEU A 399 14.21 -62.25 -2.28
C LEU A 399 15.04 -62.30 -1.01
N GLU A 400 16.33 -62.62 -1.13
CA GLU A 400 17.23 -62.74 0.04
C GLU A 400 17.47 -61.40 0.76
N LYS A 401 17.42 -60.30 0.00
CA LYS A 401 17.61 -58.94 0.52
C LYS A 401 16.72 -57.96 -0.23
N ALA A 402 15.85 -57.27 0.50
CA ALA A 402 14.98 -56.26 -0.07
C ALA A 402 15.74 -54.97 -0.42
N ASP A 403 15.39 -54.37 -1.56
CA ASP A 403 15.78 -52.99 -1.90
C ASP A 403 14.66 -52.06 -1.45
N VAL A 404 14.91 -51.26 -0.41
CA VAL A 404 13.93 -50.32 0.14
C VAL A 404 13.44 -49.30 -0.89
N ASN A 405 14.22 -49.03 -1.95
CA ASN A 405 13.83 -48.12 -3.03
C ASN A 405 12.98 -48.80 -4.12
N LYS A 406 12.77 -50.12 -4.03
CA LYS A 406 11.90 -50.89 -4.92
C LYS A 406 10.90 -51.71 -4.09
N PRO A 407 9.95 -51.03 -3.41
CA PRO A 407 9.04 -51.69 -2.48
C PRO A 407 8.01 -52.62 -3.15
N ASP A 408 7.85 -52.57 -4.48
CA ASP A 408 6.85 -53.34 -5.21
C ASP A 408 7.53 -54.38 -6.12
N THR A 409 7.11 -55.64 -6.04
CA THR A 409 7.62 -56.77 -6.84
C THR A 409 6.48 -57.41 -7.62
N ASN A 410 6.65 -57.59 -8.92
CA ASN A 410 5.66 -58.22 -9.80
C ASN A 410 6.09 -59.64 -10.18
N ILE A 411 5.24 -60.62 -9.90
CA ILE A 411 5.51 -62.04 -10.09
C ILE A 411 4.49 -62.61 -11.07
N ILE A 412 4.90 -62.93 -12.29
CA ILE A 412 4.05 -63.59 -13.29
C ILE A 412 4.18 -65.10 -13.13
N LEU A 413 3.08 -65.83 -12.94
CA LEU A 413 3.11 -67.23 -12.50
C LEU A 413 3.31 -68.28 -13.61
N ASN A 414 2.94 -67.94 -14.85
CA ASN A 414 2.93 -68.84 -16.02
C ASN A 414 2.46 -70.28 -15.72
N PRO A 415 1.22 -70.47 -15.25
CA PRO A 415 0.75 -71.77 -14.79
C PRO A 415 0.35 -72.70 -15.95
N THR A 416 0.63 -74.00 -15.83
CA THR A 416 0.21 -75.05 -16.78
C THR A 416 -0.29 -76.28 -16.05
N ILE A 417 -1.28 -76.97 -16.60
CA ILE A 417 -1.74 -78.26 -16.07
C ILE A 417 -1.27 -79.38 -16.98
N ASP A 418 -0.50 -80.31 -16.44
CA ASP A 418 -0.16 -81.56 -17.10
C ASP A 418 -1.25 -82.59 -16.84
N VAL A 419 -1.78 -83.13 -17.94
CA VAL A 419 -2.91 -84.04 -17.98
C VAL A 419 -2.42 -85.42 -18.43
N PRO A 420 -2.56 -86.46 -17.59
CA PRO A 420 -2.18 -87.83 -17.96
C PRO A 420 -3.04 -88.41 -19.10
N ALA A 421 -2.49 -89.40 -19.81
CA ALA A 421 -3.17 -90.14 -20.88
C ALA A 421 -4.51 -90.78 -20.49
N HIS A 422 -4.69 -91.13 -19.20
CA HIS A 422 -5.85 -91.86 -18.69
C HIS A 422 -6.52 -91.11 -17.53
N VAL A 423 -7.11 -89.95 -17.81
CA VAL A 423 -7.91 -89.18 -16.84
C VAL A 423 -9.41 -89.35 -17.11
N THR A 424 -10.23 -89.32 -16.06
CA THR A 424 -11.69 -89.35 -16.19
C THR A 424 -12.20 -87.97 -16.64
N PRO A 425 -13.08 -87.87 -17.65
CA PRO A 425 -13.71 -86.59 -17.98
C PRO A 425 -14.54 -86.07 -16.80
N ASN A 426 -14.12 -84.96 -16.20
CA ASN A 426 -14.85 -84.26 -15.14
C ASN A 426 -14.38 -82.79 -15.04
N SER A 427 -15.09 -82.00 -14.23
CA SER A 427 -14.57 -80.72 -13.76
C SER A 427 -13.68 -80.96 -12.54
N TYR A 428 -12.48 -80.38 -12.55
CA TYR A 428 -11.50 -80.50 -11.48
C TYR A 428 -11.15 -79.11 -10.95
N THR A 429 -11.06 -78.98 -9.63
CA THR A 429 -10.70 -77.73 -8.97
C THR A 429 -9.71 -78.01 -7.85
N ALA A 430 -8.81 -77.07 -7.60
CA ALA A 430 -7.89 -77.10 -6.48
C ALA A 430 -7.77 -75.71 -5.87
N THR A 431 -7.54 -75.65 -4.57
CA THR A 431 -7.24 -74.41 -3.86
C THR A 431 -5.75 -74.34 -3.59
N ILE A 432 -5.13 -73.25 -4.03
CA ILE A 432 -3.73 -72.93 -3.76
C ILE A 432 -3.67 -72.08 -2.49
N VAL A 433 -2.75 -72.42 -1.59
CA VAL A 433 -2.45 -71.64 -0.39
C VAL A 433 -1.13 -70.90 -0.63
N TRP A 434 -1.17 -69.57 -0.54
CA TRP A 434 0.00 -68.72 -0.62
C TRP A 434 0.48 -68.39 0.78
N ASN A 435 1.77 -68.59 1.04
CA ASN A 435 2.42 -68.22 2.30
C ASN A 435 3.53 -67.22 2.00
N LEU A 436 3.39 -66.00 2.51
CA LEU A 436 4.40 -64.95 2.42
C LEU A 436 4.98 -64.74 3.81
N GLN A 437 6.29 -64.90 3.92
CA GLN A 437 6.98 -64.73 5.20
C GLN A 437 8.25 -63.89 5.03
N GLU A 438 8.66 -63.27 6.13
CA GLU A 438 9.89 -62.50 6.22
C GLU A 438 11.10 -63.41 6.42
N VAL A 439 12.20 -63.09 5.73
CA VAL A 439 13.46 -63.80 5.85
C VAL A 439 14.52 -62.80 6.32
N PRO A 440 15.05 -62.92 7.55
CA PRO A 440 16.10 -62.04 8.02
C PRO A 440 17.32 -62.07 7.10
N ALA A 441 17.92 -60.92 6.83
CA ALA A 441 19.16 -60.87 6.04
C ALA A 441 20.28 -61.64 6.77
N SER A 442 20.92 -62.59 6.07
CA SER A 442 21.99 -63.45 6.59
C SER A 442 23.33 -62.72 6.78
#